data_AF-A0A3P9LXU2-F1
#
_entry.id   AF-A0A3P9LXU2-F1
#
_cell.length_a   1.000
_cell.length_b   1.000
_cell.length_c   1.000
_cell.angle_alpha   90.00
_cell.angle_beta   90.00
_cell.angle_gamma   90.00
#
_symmetry.space_group_name_H-M   'P 1'
#
loop_
_entity.id
_entity.type
_entity.pdbx_description
1 polymer ?
#
loop_
_entity_poly.entity_id
_entity_poly.type
_entity_poly.pdbx_seq_one_letter_code
_entity_poly.pdbx_strand_id
1 'polypeptide(L)'
;ANGRPGTSFCKMADTTVDGGAWTGCGVLFLQSLCPDVDLLSLYKNQNGKFIVFKVIKLTLTDSAGGLGGYEILKVHDAEPFLGVEVKFVNMAACKQFLDSYSSGALHQSFSQHAGRLFAVAQECSVETQLKASTNILDHCLDKLEVCLQHIHQSQPERLRDEEIDQLEQQLQTQALGSAPQQTPLTQEESSVPSNCFKFQNKIIEDRMLTAVDIQSFSNGVGRQWRHVGRALGKTCRALKAPAIDNLAYEYEREGLYEQAYQLLTRFVQAEGRAAKLSRLVRALEDCKLTSLAENLLEIQP
;
A
#
# COMPACT_ATOMS: atom_id res chain seq x y z
N ALA A 1 -25.49 76.76 2.41
CA ALA A 1 -26.17 75.58 1.82
C ALA A 1 -25.09 74.59 1.40
N ASN A 2 -25.05 73.45 2.07
CA ASN A 2 -24.08 72.38 1.92
C ASN A 2 -24.37 71.54 0.67
N GLY A 3 -23.34 71.14 -0.07
CA GLY A 3 -23.42 70.12 -1.12
C GLY A 3 -22.03 69.53 -1.38
N ARG A 4 -21.78 68.34 -0.78
CA ARG A 4 -20.50 67.62 -0.76
C ARG A 4 -20.05 67.10 -2.14
N PRO A 5 -18.74 66.86 -2.34
CA PRO A 5 -18.23 66.08 -3.47
C PRO A 5 -18.56 64.59 -3.28
N GLY A 6 -19.05 63.94 -4.35
CA GLY A 6 -19.40 62.54 -4.37
C GLY A 6 -18.18 61.64 -4.20
N THR A 7 -18.10 60.99 -3.05
CA THR A 7 -17.24 59.83 -2.78
C THR A 7 -17.64 58.68 -3.68
N SER A 8 -16.76 58.28 -4.60
CA SER A 8 -16.84 57.00 -5.30
C SER A 8 -16.59 55.88 -4.29
N PHE A 9 -17.65 55.40 -3.67
CA PHE A 9 -17.63 54.20 -2.85
C PHE A 9 -17.29 53.00 -3.74
N CYS A 10 -16.23 52.30 -3.38
CA CYS A 10 -15.96 50.92 -3.79
C CYS A 10 -17.23 50.10 -3.57
N LYS A 11 -17.92 49.76 -4.67
CA LYS A 11 -18.80 48.61 -4.68
C LYS A 11 -17.89 47.40 -4.77
N MET A 12 -17.60 46.80 -3.62
CA MET A 12 -17.22 45.38 -3.57
C MET A 12 -18.40 44.64 -4.20
N ALA A 13 -18.23 44.30 -5.48
CA ALA A 13 -19.03 43.29 -6.10
C ALA A 13 -18.54 41.98 -5.48
N ASP A 14 -19.32 41.51 -4.52
CA ASP A 14 -19.42 40.12 -4.14
C ASP A 14 -19.84 39.33 -5.39
N THR A 15 -18.89 39.07 -6.28
CA THR A 15 -19.04 38.12 -7.37
C THR A 15 -18.77 36.74 -6.80
N THR A 16 -19.76 36.24 -6.06
CA THR A 16 -20.07 34.81 -6.06
C THR A 16 -20.41 34.41 -7.50
N VAL A 17 -19.38 34.09 -8.28
CA VAL A 17 -19.49 33.54 -9.63
C VAL A 17 -18.48 32.39 -9.71
N ASP A 18 -18.84 31.24 -9.16
CA ASP A 18 -19.32 30.11 -9.96
C ASP A 18 -19.35 28.88 -9.04
N GLY A 19 -20.42 28.09 -9.13
CA GLY A 19 -20.59 26.85 -8.38
C GLY A 19 -19.70 25.71 -8.90
N GLY A 20 -18.50 26.03 -9.39
CA GLY A 20 -17.48 25.08 -9.78
C GLY A 20 -16.70 24.62 -8.56
N ALA A 21 -16.44 23.31 -8.45
CA ALA A 21 -15.52 22.81 -7.44
C ALA A 21 -14.15 23.46 -7.67
N TRP A 22 -13.67 24.27 -6.72
CA TRP A 22 -12.33 24.86 -6.78
C TRP A 22 -11.30 23.73 -6.89
N THR A 23 -10.42 23.79 -7.89
CA THR A 23 -9.30 22.85 -8.02
C THR A 23 -8.04 23.60 -8.43
N GLY A 24 -6.89 23.04 -8.10
CA GLY A 24 -5.60 23.57 -8.51
C GLY A 24 -4.50 22.53 -8.34
N CYS A 25 -3.35 22.77 -8.97
CA CYS A 25 -2.23 21.85 -9.02
C CYS A 25 -0.93 22.57 -8.69
N GLY A 26 -0.12 21.95 -7.84
CA GLY A 26 1.24 22.38 -7.52
C GLY A 26 2.21 21.21 -7.57
N VAL A 27 3.50 21.52 -7.75
CA VAL A 27 4.58 20.54 -7.71
C VAL A 27 5.48 20.87 -6.52
N LEU A 28 5.56 19.93 -5.59
CA LEU A 28 6.46 19.97 -4.45
C LEU A 28 7.73 19.18 -4.78
N PHE A 29 8.85 19.87 -4.84
CA PHE A 29 10.17 19.27 -5.03
C PHE A 29 10.78 18.97 -3.67
N LEU A 30 11.27 17.74 -3.49
CA LEU A 30 11.81 17.24 -2.23
C LEU A 30 13.24 16.72 -2.46
N GLN A 31 14.20 17.18 -1.66
CA GLN A 31 15.54 16.64 -1.63
C GLN A 31 15.92 16.31 -0.19
N SER A 32 16.32 15.07 0.07
CA SER A 32 16.88 14.74 1.38
C SER A 32 18.27 15.34 1.51
N LEU A 33 18.52 16.00 2.64
CA LEU A 33 19.85 16.50 3.00
C LEU A 33 20.63 15.47 3.85
N CYS A 34 20.07 14.28 4.03
CA CYS A 34 20.66 13.24 4.86
C CYS A 34 21.56 12.34 4.02
N PRO A 35 22.82 12.11 4.44
CA PRO A 35 23.79 11.37 3.64
C PRO A 35 23.38 9.91 3.40
N ASP A 36 22.64 9.31 4.33
CA ASP A 36 22.20 7.91 4.24
C ASP A 36 20.86 7.74 3.49
N VAL A 37 20.19 8.84 3.12
CA VAL A 37 18.86 8.81 2.50
C VAL A 37 18.88 9.60 1.21
N ASP A 38 18.99 8.90 0.09
CA ASP A 38 18.73 9.48 -1.23
C ASP A 38 17.30 9.13 -1.67
N LEU A 39 16.40 10.13 -1.69
CA LEU A 39 15.00 9.95 -2.07
C LEU A 39 14.84 9.46 -3.50
N LEU A 40 15.67 9.91 -4.44
CA LEU A 40 15.60 9.51 -5.84
C LEU A 40 16.00 8.04 -6.00
N SER A 41 17.12 7.65 -5.39
CA SER A 41 17.57 6.26 -5.40
C SER A 41 16.58 5.33 -4.69
N LEU A 42 16.03 5.74 -3.55
CA LEU A 42 15.01 4.98 -2.83
C LEU A 42 13.72 4.84 -3.66
N TYR A 43 13.29 5.90 -4.35
CA TYR A 43 12.10 5.87 -5.19
C TYR A 43 12.26 4.97 -6.44
N LYS A 44 13.49 4.82 -6.95
CA LYS A 44 13.80 3.88 -8.04
C LYS A 44 13.73 2.41 -7.61
N ASN A 45 13.95 2.11 -6.33
CA ASN A 45 13.88 0.75 -5.77
C ASN A 45 12.44 0.36 -5.39
N GLN A 46 11.94 -0.82 -5.76
CA GLN A 46 10.53 -1.19 -5.48
C GLN A 46 10.15 -1.15 -3.99
N ASN A 47 11.02 -1.63 -3.10
CA ASN A 47 10.74 -1.60 -1.66
C ASN A 47 10.87 -0.19 -1.07
N GLY A 48 11.87 0.59 -1.52
CA GLY A 48 12.08 1.98 -1.09
C GLY A 48 10.98 2.92 -1.59
N LYS A 49 10.47 2.69 -2.81
CA LYS A 49 9.40 3.46 -3.46
C LYS A 49 8.16 3.57 -2.57
N PHE A 50 7.69 2.43 -2.05
CA PHE A 50 6.52 2.43 -1.19
C PHE A 50 6.76 3.20 0.11
N ILE A 51 7.95 3.08 0.70
CA ILE A 51 8.31 3.79 1.94
C ILE A 51 8.37 5.31 1.68
N VAL A 52 9.04 5.74 0.61
CA VAL A 52 9.11 7.14 0.20
C VAL A 52 7.71 7.70 -0.06
N PHE A 53 6.88 6.99 -0.82
CA PHE A 53 5.49 7.38 -1.07
C PHE A 53 4.69 7.51 0.24
N LYS A 54 4.85 6.56 1.17
CA LYS A 54 4.17 6.59 2.47
C LYS A 54 4.60 7.80 3.32
N VAL A 55 5.89 8.13 3.36
CA VAL A 55 6.39 9.34 4.03
C VAL A 55 5.75 10.60 3.43
N ILE A 56 5.73 10.71 2.10
CA ILE A 56 5.13 11.84 1.39
C ILE A 56 3.63 11.93 1.70
N LYS A 57 2.91 10.81 1.61
CA LYS A 57 1.47 10.78 1.84
C LYS A 57 1.09 11.20 3.26
N LEU A 58 1.78 10.69 4.28
CA LEU A 58 1.56 11.07 5.68
C LEU A 58 1.88 12.55 5.92
N THR A 59 2.99 13.04 5.37
CA THR A 59 3.39 14.45 5.45
C THR A 59 2.32 15.38 4.85
N LEU A 60 1.78 15.00 3.69
CA LEU A 60 0.70 15.76 3.04
C LEU A 60 -0.62 15.65 3.82
N THR A 61 -0.92 14.51 4.43
CA THR A 61 -2.12 14.32 5.27
C THR A 61 -2.10 15.30 6.45
N ASP A 62 -0.96 15.40 7.13
CA ASP A 62 -0.79 16.33 8.26
C ASP A 62 -0.83 17.80 7.79
N SER A 63 -0.23 18.09 6.64
CA SER A 63 -0.14 19.46 6.11
C SER A 63 -1.45 19.96 5.51
N ALA A 64 -2.23 19.09 4.88
CA ALA A 64 -3.51 19.43 4.26
C ALA A 64 -4.71 19.25 5.21
N GLY A 65 -4.47 18.89 6.48
CA GLY A 65 -5.48 18.79 7.53
C GLY A 65 -6.39 17.56 7.45
N GLY A 66 -5.96 16.47 6.79
CA GLY A 66 -6.70 15.21 6.76
C GLY A 66 -6.44 14.35 5.52
N LEU A 67 -7.19 13.24 5.42
CA LEU A 67 -7.07 12.25 4.35
C LEU A 67 -7.72 12.67 3.02
N GLY A 68 -8.38 13.83 2.98
CA GLY A 68 -9.10 14.34 1.82
C GLY A 68 -8.73 15.78 1.51
N GLY A 69 -9.15 16.27 0.34
CA GLY A 69 -8.84 17.63 -0.10
C GLY A 69 -7.61 17.76 -1.00
N TYR A 70 -6.82 16.68 -1.13
CA TYR A 70 -5.71 16.59 -2.07
C TYR A 70 -5.59 15.20 -2.69
N GLU A 71 -4.94 15.12 -3.85
CA GLU A 71 -4.59 13.90 -4.58
C GLU A 71 -3.15 14.04 -5.07
N ILE A 72 -2.32 13.03 -4.81
CA ILE A 72 -1.03 12.92 -5.50
C ILE A 72 -1.35 12.43 -6.91
N LEU A 73 -0.92 13.16 -7.94
CA LEU A 73 -1.10 12.78 -9.33
C LEU A 73 0.08 11.97 -9.85
N LYS A 74 1.30 12.42 -9.50
CA LYS A 74 2.54 11.84 -9.99
C LYS A 74 3.68 12.09 -9.03
N VAL A 75 4.58 11.14 -8.94
CA VAL A 75 5.91 11.33 -8.36
C VAL A 75 6.93 11.01 -9.44
N HIS A 76 7.85 11.94 -9.70
CA HIS A 76 8.80 11.83 -10.81
C HIS A 76 10.21 12.25 -10.39
N ASP A 77 11.19 11.73 -11.13
CA ASP A 77 12.59 12.13 -11.02
C ASP A 77 12.77 13.54 -11.62
N ALA A 78 13.23 14.48 -10.80
CA ALA A 78 13.53 15.86 -11.16
C ALA A 78 14.89 16.26 -10.58
N GLU A 79 15.92 15.43 -10.85
CA GLU A 79 17.28 15.55 -10.32
C GLU A 79 17.76 17.02 -10.15
N PRO A 80 18.20 17.42 -8.94
CA PRO A 80 18.46 16.61 -7.73
C PRO A 80 17.24 16.32 -6.85
N PHE A 81 16.04 16.74 -7.26
CA PHE A 81 14.82 16.63 -6.45
C PHE A 81 13.94 15.46 -6.88
N LEU A 82 13.11 14.98 -5.95
CA LEU A 82 11.93 14.18 -6.24
C LEU A 82 10.73 15.11 -6.39
N GLY A 83 10.13 15.17 -7.58
CA GLY A 83 8.99 16.02 -7.88
C GLY A 83 7.65 15.32 -7.56
N VAL A 84 6.86 15.90 -6.66
CA VAL A 84 5.53 15.40 -6.27
C VAL A 84 4.47 16.34 -6.80
N GLU A 85 3.71 15.91 -7.80
CA GLU A 85 2.59 16.65 -8.37
C GLU A 85 1.34 16.41 -7.51
N VAL A 86 0.81 17.48 -6.92
CA VAL A 86 -0.32 17.45 -5.99
C VAL A 86 -1.45 18.29 -6.54
N LYS A 87 -2.61 17.66 -6.71
CA LYS A 87 -3.87 18.31 -7.01
C LYS A 87 -4.62 18.58 -5.72
N PHE A 88 -5.09 19.80 -5.53
CA PHE A 88 -6.00 20.17 -4.47
C PHE A 88 -7.43 20.21 -5.02
N VAL A 89 -8.38 19.59 -4.31
CA VAL A 89 -9.80 19.53 -4.73
C VAL A 89 -10.69 20.53 -4.00
N ASN A 90 -10.12 21.26 -3.03
CA ASN A 90 -10.80 22.38 -2.39
C ASN A 90 -9.78 23.39 -1.83
N MET A 91 -10.23 24.63 -1.68
CA MET A 91 -9.38 25.74 -1.27
C MET A 91 -8.90 25.62 0.19
N ALA A 92 -9.69 24.98 1.06
CA ALA A 92 -9.37 24.85 2.48
C ALA A 92 -8.12 23.97 2.70
N ALA A 93 -8.05 22.81 2.03
CA ALA A 93 -6.89 21.92 2.10
C ALA A 93 -5.63 22.55 1.49
N CYS A 94 -5.77 23.29 0.39
CA CYS A 94 -4.65 24.03 -0.21
C CYS A 94 -4.11 25.12 0.71
N LYS A 95 -5.02 25.89 1.33
CA LYS A 95 -4.64 26.91 2.31
C LYS A 95 -3.90 26.32 3.51
N GLN A 96 -4.44 25.24 4.09
CA GLN A 96 -3.79 24.55 5.21
C GLN A 96 -2.40 24.03 4.83
N PHE A 97 -2.26 23.47 3.62
CA PHE A 97 -0.97 23.03 3.10
C PHE A 97 0.03 24.20 2.99
N LEU A 98 -0.39 25.35 2.45
CA LEU A 98 0.48 26.53 2.33
C LEU A 98 0.87 27.11 3.70
N ASP A 99 -0.05 27.13 4.65
CA ASP A 99 0.23 27.56 6.03
C ASP A 99 1.23 26.60 6.71
N SER A 100 1.07 25.28 6.52
CA SER A 100 2.01 24.26 7.01
C SER A 100 3.38 24.37 6.34
N TYR A 101 3.42 24.65 5.04
CA TYR A 101 4.64 24.82 4.27
C TYR A 101 5.44 26.04 4.74
N SER A 102 4.79 27.21 4.81
CA SER A 102 5.41 28.48 5.18
C SER A 102 5.85 28.57 6.65
N SER A 103 5.13 27.89 7.56
CA SER A 103 5.49 27.82 8.98
C SER A 103 6.59 26.80 9.29
N GLY A 104 7.00 25.97 8.32
CA GLY A 104 7.97 24.89 8.51
C GLY A 104 7.37 23.62 9.14
N ALA A 105 6.07 23.59 9.46
CA ALA A 105 5.41 22.40 9.99
C ALA A 105 5.49 21.21 9.03
N LEU A 106 5.42 21.45 7.70
CA LEU A 106 5.60 20.40 6.69
C LEU A 106 6.97 19.71 6.80
N HIS A 107 8.04 20.48 7.04
CA HIS A 107 9.39 19.95 7.20
C HIS A 107 9.52 19.10 8.48
N GLN A 108 8.87 19.53 9.56
CA GLN A 108 8.83 18.79 10.82
C GLN A 108 8.09 17.47 10.67
N SER A 109 6.90 17.49 10.04
CA SER A 109 6.13 16.27 9.74
C SER A 109 6.92 15.33 8.84
N PHE A 110 7.57 15.85 7.79
CA PHE A 110 8.44 15.04 6.94
C PHE A 110 9.54 14.36 7.74
N SER A 111 10.29 15.13 8.52
CA SER A 111 11.42 14.63 9.33
C SER A 111 10.96 13.54 10.31
N GLN A 112 9.81 13.72 10.94
CA GLN A 112 9.21 12.76 11.86
C GLN A 112 8.83 11.45 11.16
N HIS A 113 8.15 11.53 10.02
CA HIS A 113 7.71 10.33 9.28
C HIS A 113 8.89 9.62 8.62
N ALA A 114 9.83 10.38 8.06
CA ALA A 114 11.06 9.87 7.46
C ALA A 114 11.93 9.14 8.49
N GLY A 115 12.17 9.74 9.67
CA GLY A 115 12.94 9.09 10.74
C GLY A 115 12.33 7.76 11.20
N ARG A 116 11.00 7.69 11.31
CA ARG A 116 10.28 6.46 11.68
C ARG A 116 10.32 5.38 10.60
N LEU A 117 10.19 5.76 9.34
CA LEU A 117 9.99 4.81 8.24
C LEU A 117 11.28 4.41 7.52
N PHE A 118 12.30 5.27 7.51
CA PHE A 118 13.63 4.93 6.99
C PHE A 118 14.55 4.33 8.05
N ALA A 119 14.12 4.25 9.33
CA ALA A 119 14.90 3.74 10.45
C ALA A 119 16.27 4.42 10.62
N VAL A 120 16.34 5.73 10.33
CA VAL A 120 17.57 6.52 10.42
C VAL A 120 17.75 7.01 11.86
N ALA A 121 18.96 6.87 12.40
CA ALA A 121 19.29 7.27 13.76
C ALA A 121 19.34 8.81 13.95
N GLN A 122 19.40 9.57 12.86
CA GLN A 122 19.53 11.03 12.83
C GLN A 122 18.27 11.69 12.24
N GLU A 123 18.00 12.93 12.64
CA GLU A 123 16.87 13.71 12.12
C GLU A 123 16.99 13.88 10.60
N CYS A 124 15.96 13.43 9.88
CA CYS A 124 15.96 13.45 8.43
C CYS A 124 15.56 14.82 7.88
N SER A 125 16.51 15.76 7.73
CA SER A 125 16.23 17.06 7.12
C SER A 125 15.96 16.97 5.62
N VAL A 126 15.02 17.78 5.13
CA VAL A 126 14.61 17.86 3.73
C VAL A 126 14.68 19.30 3.24
N GLU A 127 15.22 19.50 2.05
CA GLU A 127 15.10 20.74 1.29
C GLU A 127 13.87 20.64 0.39
N THR A 128 13.10 21.72 0.32
CA THR A 128 11.87 21.76 -0.46
C THR A 128 11.81 22.98 -1.36
N GLN A 129 11.10 22.83 -2.47
CA GLN A 129 10.75 23.94 -3.35
C GLN A 129 9.32 23.72 -3.87
N LEU A 130 8.49 24.75 -3.83
CA LEU A 130 7.10 24.67 -4.23
C LEU A 130 6.84 25.49 -5.49
N LYS A 131 6.29 24.85 -6.52
CA LYS A 131 5.93 25.51 -7.79
C LYS A 131 4.47 25.31 -8.15
N ALA A 132 3.90 26.29 -8.85
CA ALA A 132 2.65 26.16 -9.57
C ALA A 132 2.86 26.63 -11.01
N SER A 133 2.81 25.70 -11.97
CA SER A 133 3.23 25.92 -13.35
C SER A 133 4.66 26.51 -13.41
N THR A 134 4.83 27.71 -13.96
CA THR A 134 6.13 28.41 -14.06
C THR A 134 6.47 29.25 -12.84
N ASN A 135 5.56 29.39 -11.87
CA ASN A 135 5.75 30.26 -10.70
C ASN A 135 6.37 29.47 -9.54
N ILE A 136 7.45 30.00 -8.95
CA ILE A 136 8.05 29.49 -7.72
C ILE A 136 7.35 30.18 -6.55
N LEU A 137 6.55 29.42 -5.80
CA LEU A 137 5.72 29.95 -4.71
C LEU A 137 6.55 30.33 -3.48
N ASP A 138 7.76 29.77 -3.33
CA ASP A 138 8.70 30.10 -2.25
C ASP A 138 8.99 31.60 -2.15
N HIS A 139 8.91 32.33 -3.28
CA HIS A 139 9.17 33.77 -3.34
C HIS A 139 7.98 34.64 -2.90
N CYS A 140 6.81 34.06 -2.65
CA CYS A 140 5.59 34.79 -2.30
C CYS A 140 4.75 34.12 -1.20
N LEU A 141 5.36 33.27 -0.37
CA LEU A 141 4.68 32.59 0.75
C LEU A 141 4.05 33.54 1.78
N ASP A 142 4.53 34.79 1.86
CA ASP A 142 3.95 35.87 2.67
C ASP A 142 2.58 36.33 2.15
N LYS A 143 2.24 36.00 0.91
CA LYS A 143 1.02 36.41 0.20
C LYS A 143 0.19 35.20 -0.18
N LEU A 144 -0.46 34.60 0.83
CA LEU A 144 -1.29 33.41 0.69
C LEU A 144 -2.27 33.45 -0.50
N GLU A 145 -2.98 34.57 -0.69
CA GLU A 145 -3.96 34.72 -1.78
C GLU A 145 -3.31 34.65 -3.18
N VAL A 146 -2.08 35.14 -3.32
CA VAL A 146 -1.33 35.07 -4.58
C VAL A 146 -0.89 33.62 -4.85
N CYS A 147 -0.44 32.90 -3.83
CA CYS A 147 -0.11 31.48 -3.95
C CYS A 147 -1.35 30.66 -4.35
N LEU A 148 -2.50 30.89 -3.69
CA LEU A 148 -3.76 30.22 -4.00
C LEU A 148 -4.20 30.50 -5.44
N GLN A 149 -4.05 31.74 -5.91
CA GLN A 149 -4.36 32.11 -7.29
C GLN A 149 -3.44 31.39 -8.29
N HIS A 150 -2.14 31.34 -8.04
CA HIS A 150 -1.19 30.62 -8.91
C HIS A 150 -1.49 29.12 -8.97
N ILE A 151 -1.80 28.49 -7.82
CA ILE A 151 -2.19 27.07 -7.76
C ILE A 151 -3.50 26.83 -8.51
N HIS A 152 -4.49 27.71 -8.35
CA HIS A 152 -5.78 27.59 -9.04
C HIS A 152 -5.65 27.76 -10.56
N GLN A 153 -4.78 28.67 -11.01
CA GLN A 153 -4.49 28.85 -12.45
C GLN A 153 -3.76 27.65 -13.05
N SER A 154 -2.95 26.97 -12.24
CA SER A 154 -2.29 25.72 -12.59
C SER A 154 -3.29 24.57 -12.48
N GLN A 155 -4.09 24.36 -13.52
CA GLN A 155 -5.08 23.27 -13.56
C GLN A 155 -4.39 21.90 -13.71
N PRO A 156 -4.93 20.82 -13.13
CA PRO A 156 -4.39 19.48 -13.30
C PRO A 156 -4.64 19.00 -14.74
N GLU A 157 -3.61 19.04 -15.58
CA GLU A 157 -3.71 18.63 -17.00
C GLU A 157 -3.73 17.12 -17.19
N ARG A 158 -3.44 16.34 -16.13
CA ARG A 158 -3.24 14.89 -16.19
C ARG A 158 -4.08 14.16 -15.15
N LEU A 159 -4.49 12.95 -15.50
CA LEU A 159 -5.00 11.98 -14.55
C LEU A 159 -3.86 11.49 -13.65
N ARG A 160 -4.22 10.91 -12.52
CA ARG A 160 -3.26 10.24 -11.64
C ARG A 160 -2.59 9.08 -12.39
N ASP A 161 -1.27 8.95 -12.22
CA ASP A 161 -0.47 7.88 -12.81
C ASP A 161 -0.82 6.52 -12.17
N GLU A 162 -0.85 5.44 -12.96
CA GLU A 162 -1.17 4.07 -12.50
C GLU A 162 -0.27 3.61 -11.35
N GLU A 163 0.99 4.06 -11.34
CA GLU A 163 1.93 3.80 -10.26
C GLU A 163 1.45 4.38 -8.92
N ILE A 164 0.91 5.59 -8.95
CA ILE A 164 0.39 6.24 -7.73
C ILE A 164 -0.88 5.54 -7.27
N ASP A 165 -1.74 5.10 -8.19
CA ASP A 165 -2.94 4.31 -7.83
C ASP A 165 -2.58 2.99 -7.13
N GLN A 166 -1.55 2.29 -7.60
CA GLN A 166 -1.06 1.06 -6.95
C GLN A 166 -0.53 1.35 -5.54
N LEU A 167 0.22 2.45 -5.37
CA LEU A 167 0.78 2.85 -4.08
C LEU A 167 -0.31 3.29 -3.08
N GLU A 168 -1.33 4.03 -3.52
CA GLU A 168 -2.50 4.39 -2.71
C GLU A 168 -3.29 3.13 -2.28
N GLN A 169 -3.52 2.19 -3.21
CA GLN A 169 -4.21 0.93 -2.90
C GLN A 169 -3.42 0.08 -1.89
N GLN A 170 -2.10 0.01 -2.03
CA GLN A 170 -1.23 -0.67 -1.09
C GLN A 170 -1.31 -0.02 0.31
N LEU A 171 -1.34 1.31 0.38
CA LEU A 171 -1.48 2.03 1.64
C LEU A 171 -2.85 1.80 2.30
N GLN A 172 -3.93 1.82 1.52
CA GLN A 172 -5.28 1.57 2.00
C GLN A 172 -5.43 0.14 2.54
N THR A 173 -4.79 -0.83 1.89
CA THR A 173 -4.76 -2.23 2.34
C THR A 173 -4.01 -2.37 3.68
N GLN A 174 -2.92 -1.61 3.88
CA GLN A 174 -2.23 -1.57 5.18
C GLN A 174 -3.08 -0.90 6.27
N ALA A 175 -3.79 0.19 5.96
CA ALA A 175 -4.59 0.95 6.93
C ALA A 175 -5.85 0.19 7.39
N LEU A 176 -6.56 -0.48 6.47
CA LEU A 176 -7.76 -1.26 6.75
C LEU A 176 -7.49 -2.57 7.53
N GLY A 177 -6.23 -2.94 7.75
CA GLY A 177 -5.82 -4.05 8.61
C GLY A 177 -6.05 -3.84 10.11
N SER A 178 -6.78 -2.78 10.52
CA SER A 178 -6.99 -2.36 11.90
C SER A 178 -8.44 -2.55 12.40
N ALA A 179 -9.05 -3.72 12.17
CA ALA A 179 -10.20 -4.24 12.94
C ALA A 179 -10.16 -5.79 12.88
N PRO A 180 -10.57 -6.51 13.94
CA PRO A 180 -9.99 -7.81 14.27
C PRO A 180 -10.47 -8.92 13.33
N GLN A 181 -9.67 -9.20 12.31
CA GLN A 181 -9.52 -10.53 11.77
C GLN A 181 -8.03 -10.85 11.68
N GLN A 182 -7.59 -11.60 12.71
CA GLN A 182 -6.35 -12.38 12.78
C GLN A 182 -5.04 -11.58 12.67
N THR A 183 -4.58 -11.17 13.85
CA THR A 183 -3.23 -10.66 14.14
C THR A 183 -2.10 -11.37 13.40
N PRO A 184 -1.21 -10.60 12.76
CA PRO A 184 0.22 -10.81 12.84
C PRO A 184 0.86 -9.58 13.52
N LEU A 185 1.07 -9.69 14.83
CA LEU A 185 2.11 -8.97 15.56
C LEU A 185 3.07 -10.10 15.98
N THR A 186 4.36 -10.13 15.68
CA THR A 186 5.36 -9.08 15.80
C THR A 186 6.52 -9.48 14.86
N GLN A 187 6.97 -8.60 13.97
CA GLN A 187 8.30 -8.71 13.36
C GLN A 187 9.21 -7.79 14.18
N GLU A 188 9.74 -8.34 15.27
CA GLU A 188 11.12 -8.03 15.60
C GLU A 188 11.99 -8.62 14.51
N GLU A 189 13.01 -7.87 14.12
CA GLU A 189 14.10 -8.34 13.28
C GLU A 189 14.73 -9.60 13.87
N SER A 190 14.37 -10.75 13.33
CA SER A 190 15.24 -11.91 13.31
C SER A 190 14.90 -12.76 12.10
N SER A 191 15.62 -12.50 11.01
CA SER A 191 16.12 -13.53 10.09
C SER A 191 15.18 -14.69 9.77
N VAL A 192 14.04 -14.44 9.12
CA VAL A 192 13.28 -15.52 8.49
C VAL A 192 13.58 -15.52 7.00
N PRO A 193 14.32 -16.51 6.47
CA PRO A 193 14.62 -16.59 5.04
C PRO A 193 13.33 -16.51 4.22
N SER A 194 13.38 -15.89 3.05
CA SER A 194 12.25 -15.73 2.10
C SER A 194 11.59 -17.05 1.66
N ASN A 195 12.10 -18.19 2.12
CA ASN A 195 11.61 -19.54 1.91
C ASN A 195 11.01 -20.14 3.19
N CYS A 196 10.40 -19.39 4.10
CA CYS A 196 9.78 -19.94 5.30
C CYS A 196 8.38 -19.35 5.58
N PHE A 197 7.51 -20.12 6.23
CA PHE A 197 6.19 -19.71 6.71
C PHE A 197 6.03 -20.02 8.20
N LYS A 198 5.13 -19.31 8.89
CA LYS A 198 4.86 -19.48 10.31
C LYS A 198 3.67 -20.42 10.51
N PHE A 199 3.82 -21.48 11.31
CA PHE A 199 2.74 -22.37 11.75
C PHE A 199 2.87 -22.57 13.26
N GLN A 200 1.79 -22.32 14.02
CA GLN A 200 1.79 -22.43 15.50
C GLN A 200 2.97 -21.76 16.22
N ASN A 201 3.35 -20.56 15.77
CA ASN A 201 4.50 -19.83 16.28
C ASN A 201 5.89 -20.43 15.99
N LYS A 202 5.98 -21.48 15.16
CA LYS A 202 7.22 -22.04 14.62
C LYS A 202 7.45 -21.57 13.19
N ILE A 203 8.70 -21.26 12.83
CA ILE A 203 9.11 -20.91 11.47
C ILE A 203 9.51 -22.20 10.75
N ILE A 204 8.88 -22.47 9.61
CA ILE A 204 9.07 -23.70 8.84
C ILE A 204 9.43 -23.35 7.42
N GLU A 205 10.34 -24.10 6.82
CA GLU A 205 10.72 -23.92 5.42
C GLU A 205 9.54 -24.19 4.46
N ASP A 206 9.23 -23.20 3.63
CA ASP A 206 8.25 -23.20 2.55
C ASP A 206 8.78 -23.91 1.30
N ARG A 207 9.12 -25.19 1.48
CA ARG A 207 9.59 -26.09 0.42
C ARG A 207 8.46 -26.57 -0.48
N MET A 208 8.81 -27.10 -1.65
CA MET A 208 7.85 -27.77 -2.53
C MET A 208 7.33 -29.05 -1.86
N LEU A 209 6.09 -29.43 -2.18
CA LEU A 209 5.54 -30.71 -1.74
C LEU A 209 6.36 -31.86 -2.34
N THR A 210 6.82 -32.73 -1.46
CA THR A 210 7.55 -33.96 -1.75
C THR A 210 6.61 -35.15 -1.74
N ALA A 211 7.06 -36.29 -2.26
CA ALA A 211 6.30 -37.54 -2.19
C ALA A 211 5.95 -37.95 -0.75
N VAL A 212 6.80 -37.63 0.23
CA VAL A 212 6.57 -37.91 1.65
C VAL A 212 5.39 -37.11 2.19
N ASP A 213 5.26 -35.83 1.82
CA ASP A 213 4.13 -34.99 2.25
C ASP A 213 2.81 -35.49 1.65
N ILE A 214 2.86 -35.91 0.38
CA ILE A 214 1.70 -36.46 -0.32
C ILE A 214 1.24 -37.74 0.38
N GLN A 215 2.15 -38.67 0.67
CA GLN A 215 1.83 -39.92 1.36
C GLN A 215 1.30 -39.67 2.78
N SER A 216 1.94 -38.77 3.53
CA SER A 216 1.54 -38.44 4.90
C SER A 216 0.15 -37.80 4.95
N PHE A 217 -0.15 -36.91 4.00
CA PHE A 217 -1.49 -36.35 3.84
C PHE A 217 -2.52 -37.44 3.52
N SER A 218 -2.24 -38.29 2.53
CA SER A 218 -3.16 -39.33 2.10
C SER A 218 -3.49 -40.35 3.18
N ASN A 219 -2.51 -40.67 4.03
CA ASN A 219 -2.71 -41.53 5.19
C ASN A 219 -3.57 -40.89 6.29
N GLY A 220 -3.46 -39.57 6.48
CA GLY A 220 -4.07 -38.88 7.62
C GLY A 220 -5.40 -38.16 7.35
N VAL A 221 -5.70 -37.77 6.11
CA VAL A 221 -6.85 -36.88 5.81
C VAL A 221 -8.20 -37.60 5.82
N GLY A 222 -8.22 -38.90 5.51
CA GLY A 222 -9.43 -39.72 5.48
C GLY A 222 -10.56 -39.07 4.67
N ARG A 223 -11.79 -39.05 5.22
CA ARG A 223 -13.00 -38.53 4.55
C ARG A 223 -12.97 -37.02 4.28
N GLN A 224 -12.06 -36.28 4.91
CA GLN A 224 -11.96 -34.83 4.78
C GLN A 224 -11.17 -34.39 3.54
N TRP A 225 -10.64 -35.33 2.76
CA TRP A 225 -9.85 -35.02 1.55
C TRP A 225 -10.61 -34.12 0.58
N ARG A 226 -11.94 -34.29 0.45
CA ARG A 226 -12.79 -33.44 -0.40
C ARG A 226 -12.87 -32.01 0.12
N HIS A 227 -12.91 -31.83 1.43
CA HIS A 227 -12.96 -30.51 2.05
C HIS A 227 -11.64 -29.77 1.86
N VAL A 228 -10.52 -30.46 2.09
CA VAL A 228 -9.17 -29.93 1.81
C VAL A 228 -8.99 -29.62 0.33
N GLY A 229 -9.46 -30.50 -0.56
CA GLY A 229 -9.45 -30.28 -1.99
C GLY A 229 -10.21 -29.00 -2.39
N ARG A 230 -11.37 -28.73 -1.79
CA ARG A 230 -12.14 -27.50 -2.04
C ARG A 230 -11.42 -26.26 -1.51
N ALA A 231 -10.74 -26.36 -0.37
CA ALA A 231 -9.90 -25.29 0.16
C ALA A 231 -8.71 -24.98 -0.77
N LEU A 232 -8.01 -26.01 -1.24
CA LEU A 232 -6.95 -25.87 -2.25
C LEU A 232 -7.48 -25.31 -3.58
N GLY A 233 -8.69 -25.72 -4.00
CA GLY A 233 -9.38 -25.26 -5.19
C GLY A 233 -9.71 -23.76 -5.22
N LYS A 234 -9.70 -23.07 -4.06
CA LYS A 234 -9.80 -21.59 -4.03
C LYS A 234 -8.60 -20.95 -4.73
N THR A 235 -7.42 -21.53 -4.58
CA THR A 235 -6.15 -21.01 -5.12
C THR A 235 -5.65 -21.79 -6.34
N CYS A 236 -6.13 -23.03 -6.55
CA CYS A 236 -5.74 -23.88 -7.67
C CYS A 236 -6.92 -24.14 -8.61
N ARG A 237 -6.82 -23.67 -9.85
CA ARG A 237 -7.90 -23.83 -10.85
C ARG A 237 -8.14 -25.30 -11.23
N ALA A 238 -7.10 -26.14 -11.23
CA ALA A 238 -7.19 -27.55 -11.61
C ALA A 238 -7.96 -28.43 -10.60
N LEU A 239 -8.21 -27.88 -9.39
CA LEU A 239 -8.98 -28.52 -8.32
C LEU A 239 -10.36 -27.89 -8.12
N LYS A 240 -10.78 -26.93 -8.95
CA LYS A 240 -12.15 -26.41 -8.91
C LYS A 240 -13.15 -27.48 -9.36
N ALA A 241 -14.39 -27.36 -8.90
CA ALA A 241 -15.48 -28.23 -9.38
C ALA A 241 -15.55 -28.18 -10.93
N PRO A 242 -15.69 -29.33 -11.61
CA PRO A 242 -16.06 -30.66 -11.10
C PRO A 242 -14.88 -31.58 -10.73
N ALA A 243 -13.64 -31.10 -10.70
CA ALA A 243 -12.46 -31.97 -10.60
C ALA A 243 -12.43 -32.88 -9.35
N ILE A 244 -12.88 -32.38 -8.19
CA ILE A 244 -12.93 -33.15 -6.95
C ILE A 244 -13.98 -34.26 -7.01
N ASP A 245 -15.13 -33.97 -7.63
CA ASP A 245 -16.21 -34.93 -7.76
C ASP A 245 -15.84 -36.02 -8.79
N ASN A 246 -15.09 -35.65 -9.84
CA ASN A 246 -14.50 -36.62 -10.77
C ASN A 246 -13.48 -37.53 -10.09
N LEU A 247 -12.55 -36.98 -9.30
CA LEU A 247 -11.58 -37.78 -8.53
C LEU A 247 -12.28 -38.74 -7.56
N ALA A 248 -13.38 -38.31 -6.96
CA ALA A 248 -14.17 -39.14 -6.06
C ALA A 248 -14.80 -40.33 -6.79
N TYR A 249 -15.27 -40.13 -8.01
CA TYR A 249 -15.86 -41.17 -8.84
C TYR A 249 -14.82 -42.12 -9.45
N GLU A 250 -13.74 -41.56 -10.01
CA GLU A 250 -12.67 -42.32 -10.68
C GLU A 250 -11.97 -43.28 -9.70
N TYR A 251 -11.67 -42.83 -8.49
CA TYR A 251 -10.88 -43.59 -7.50
C TYR A 251 -11.74 -44.17 -6.36
N GLU A 252 -13.06 -44.30 -6.55
CA GLU A 252 -13.96 -44.85 -5.53
C GLU A 252 -13.58 -46.28 -5.10
N ARG A 253 -13.14 -47.11 -6.04
CA ARG A 253 -12.81 -48.53 -5.81
C ARG A 253 -11.48 -48.72 -5.07
N GLU A 254 -10.55 -47.79 -5.21
CA GLU A 254 -9.21 -47.84 -4.60
C GLU A 254 -9.22 -47.29 -3.17
N GLY A 255 -10.22 -46.47 -2.85
CA GLY A 255 -10.52 -46.02 -1.50
C GLY A 255 -10.01 -44.62 -1.18
N LEU A 256 -10.24 -44.19 0.07
CA LEU A 256 -10.02 -42.80 0.49
C LEU A 256 -8.55 -42.37 0.41
N TYR A 257 -7.62 -43.29 0.68
CA TYR A 257 -6.19 -43.02 0.59
C TYR A 257 -5.82 -42.60 -0.83
N GLU A 258 -6.25 -43.38 -1.82
CA GLU A 258 -5.91 -43.13 -3.22
C GLU A 258 -6.57 -41.86 -3.75
N GLN A 259 -7.83 -41.61 -3.37
CA GLN A 259 -8.51 -40.34 -3.68
C GLN A 259 -7.73 -39.12 -3.16
N ALA A 260 -7.22 -39.19 -1.92
CA ALA A 260 -6.40 -38.12 -1.34
C ALA A 260 -5.03 -38.00 -2.03
N TYR A 261 -4.43 -39.12 -2.40
CA TYR A 261 -3.14 -39.17 -3.11
C TYR A 261 -3.25 -38.53 -4.49
N GLN A 262 -4.30 -38.86 -5.23
CA GLN A 262 -4.56 -38.30 -6.56
C GLN A 262 -4.92 -36.82 -6.51
N LEU A 263 -5.61 -36.36 -5.45
CA LEU A 263 -5.86 -34.94 -5.22
C LEU A 263 -4.56 -34.14 -5.16
N LEU A 264 -3.61 -34.53 -4.31
CA LEU A 264 -2.34 -33.79 -4.17
C LEU A 264 -1.42 -34.00 -5.36
N THR A 265 -1.43 -35.17 -5.98
CA THR A 265 -0.68 -35.41 -7.22
C THR A 265 -1.16 -34.46 -8.32
N ARG A 266 -2.47 -34.30 -8.49
CA ARG A 266 -3.07 -33.35 -9.43
C ARG A 266 -2.75 -31.89 -9.07
N PHE A 267 -2.73 -31.55 -7.78
CA PHE A 267 -2.31 -30.23 -7.30
C PHE A 267 -0.86 -29.91 -7.70
N VAL A 268 0.06 -30.84 -7.43
CA VAL A 268 1.49 -30.68 -7.75
C VAL A 268 1.71 -30.59 -9.26
N GLN A 269 1.02 -31.41 -10.05
CA GLN A 269 1.09 -31.35 -11.51
C GLN A 269 0.58 -30.03 -12.09
N ALA A 270 -0.50 -29.47 -11.53
CA ALA A 270 -1.09 -28.23 -12.01
C ALA A 270 -0.30 -26.98 -11.61
N GLU A 271 0.27 -26.96 -10.41
CA GLU A 271 0.92 -25.78 -9.83
C GLU A 271 2.45 -25.80 -10.00
N GLY A 272 3.05 -26.96 -10.23
CA GLY A 272 4.49 -27.14 -10.39
C GLY A 272 5.28 -26.53 -9.23
N ARG A 273 6.13 -25.54 -9.52
CA ARG A 273 6.95 -24.83 -8.51
C ARG A 273 6.12 -24.04 -7.49
N ALA A 274 4.85 -23.77 -7.77
CA ALA A 274 3.93 -23.10 -6.85
C ALA A 274 3.20 -24.08 -5.91
N ALA A 275 3.40 -25.40 -6.05
CA ALA A 275 2.86 -26.44 -5.18
C ALA A 275 3.65 -26.51 -3.85
N LYS A 276 3.55 -25.46 -3.05
CA LYS A 276 4.31 -25.30 -1.82
C LYS A 276 3.64 -25.91 -0.59
N LEU A 277 4.45 -26.32 0.37
CA LEU A 277 4.02 -26.88 1.66
C LEU A 277 3.10 -25.91 2.43
N SER A 278 3.40 -24.60 2.41
CA SER A 278 2.56 -23.59 3.06
C SER A 278 1.11 -23.58 2.56
N ARG A 279 0.86 -23.89 1.28
CA ARG A 279 -0.49 -23.93 0.71
C ARG A 279 -1.27 -25.13 1.23
N LEU A 280 -0.61 -26.28 1.36
CA LEU A 280 -1.21 -27.47 1.95
C LEU A 280 -1.54 -27.24 3.43
N VAL A 281 -0.59 -26.69 4.19
CA VAL A 281 -0.79 -26.41 5.61
C VAL A 281 -1.93 -25.42 5.84
N ARG A 282 -2.00 -24.32 5.08
CA ARG A 282 -3.13 -23.38 5.16
C ARG A 282 -4.46 -24.04 4.83
N ALA A 283 -4.50 -24.91 3.83
CA ALA A 283 -5.73 -25.63 3.48
C ALA A 283 -6.15 -26.61 4.60
N LEU A 284 -5.19 -27.22 5.31
CA LEU A 284 -5.46 -28.06 6.47
C LEU A 284 -5.96 -27.25 7.66
N GLU A 285 -5.38 -26.08 7.92
CA GLU A 285 -5.83 -25.14 8.96
C GLU A 285 -7.26 -24.65 8.69
N ASP A 286 -7.57 -24.26 7.45
CA ASP A 286 -8.93 -23.89 6.99
C ASP A 286 -9.93 -25.03 7.25
N CYS A 287 -9.48 -26.28 7.12
CA CYS A 287 -10.28 -27.48 7.34
C CYS A 287 -10.29 -27.97 8.79
N LYS A 288 -9.66 -27.23 9.72
CA LYS A 288 -9.51 -27.60 11.14
C LYS A 288 -8.77 -28.94 11.35
N LEU A 289 -7.89 -29.31 10.44
CA LEU A 289 -7.04 -30.50 10.48
C LEU A 289 -5.63 -30.17 10.97
N THR A 290 -5.55 -29.41 12.06
CA THR A 290 -4.28 -28.90 12.59
C THR A 290 -3.34 -30.03 13.03
N SER A 291 -3.86 -31.11 13.60
CA SER A 291 -3.07 -32.29 13.98
C SER A 291 -2.42 -33.00 12.79
N LEU A 292 -3.08 -32.97 11.62
CA LEU A 292 -2.49 -33.50 10.38
C LEU A 292 -1.41 -32.57 9.84
N ALA A 293 -1.59 -31.26 9.96
CA ALA A 293 -0.57 -30.28 9.62
C ALA A 293 0.66 -30.42 10.54
N GLU A 294 0.48 -30.61 11.84
CA GLU A 294 1.57 -30.89 12.80
C GLU A 294 2.36 -32.14 12.39
N ASN A 295 1.67 -33.24 12.08
CA ASN A 295 2.31 -34.48 11.63
C ASN A 295 3.08 -34.30 10.31
N LEU A 296 2.53 -33.54 9.36
CA LEU A 296 3.20 -33.22 8.09
C LEU A 296 4.45 -32.36 8.26
N LEU A 297 4.49 -31.56 9.32
CA LEU A 297 5.60 -30.68 9.65
C LEU A 297 6.59 -31.33 10.61
N GLU A 298 6.36 -32.59 11.00
CA GLU A 298 7.10 -33.34 12.02
C GLU A 298 7.18 -32.61 13.38
N ILE A 299 6.20 -31.77 13.65
CA ILE A 299 6.10 -31.02 14.90
C ILE A 299 5.34 -31.91 15.88
N GLN A 300 6.06 -32.76 16.62
CA GLN A 300 5.47 -33.44 17.76
C GLN A 300 5.10 -32.45 18.88
N PRO A 301 4.07 -32.75 19.69
CA PRO A 301 3.65 -31.94 20.83
C PRO A 301 4.74 -31.79 21.89
#